data_AF-A0A351XD28-F1
#
_entry.id   AF-A0A351XD28-F1
#
_cell.length_a   1.000
_cell.length_b   1.000
_cell.length_c   1.000
_cell.angle_alpha   90.00
_cell.angle_beta   90.00
_cell.angle_gamma   90.00
#
_symmetry.space_group_name_H-M   'P 1'
#
loop_
_entity.id
_entity.type
_entity.pdbx_description
1 polymer ?
#
loop_
_entity_poly.entity_id
_entity_poly.type
_entity_poly.pdbx_seq_one_letter_code
_entity_poly.pdbx_strand_id
1 'polypeptide(L)'
;MVGSWRAVARRSPNGWNAMATRRSGPPGRARRTESAFAMSTATLNVTTVKADFPLLGREVNGHPIVYLDSGATSQKPRQVLDALDRYYEEINANIHRGAYLIAEKATTAVEDSRAALAGFVGASAAEEIVFTKNATESINLVAHSWGRTNLSEGDVILLTTLEHHANI
;
A
#
# COMPACT_ATOMS: atom_id res chain seq x y z
N MET A 1 -2.90 25.28 44.46
CA MET A 1 -1.95 24.34 43.81
C MET A 1 -1.75 24.78 42.38
N VAL A 2 -0.79 25.69 42.19
CA VAL A 2 -0.46 26.32 40.90
C VAL A 2 1.07 26.24 40.77
N GLY A 3 1.58 25.52 39.78
CA GLY A 3 3.01 25.34 39.54
C GLY A 3 3.47 26.16 38.35
N SER A 4 4.04 27.33 38.63
CA SER A 4 4.69 28.23 37.67
C SER A 4 6.17 27.85 37.53
N TRP A 5 6.64 27.59 36.31
CA TRP A 5 8.06 27.39 36.01
C TRP A 5 8.72 28.73 35.68
N ARG A 6 9.74 29.12 36.46
CA ARG A 6 10.62 30.26 36.19
C ARG A 6 12.00 29.75 35.77
N ALA A 7 12.45 30.18 34.58
CA ALA A 7 13.84 30.07 34.16
C ALA A 7 14.70 31.10 34.90
N VAL A 8 15.81 30.67 35.49
CA VAL A 8 16.82 31.54 36.11
C VAL A 8 18.11 31.40 35.32
N ALA A 9 18.49 32.45 34.60
CA ALA A 9 19.83 32.62 34.06
C ALA A 9 20.69 33.38 35.09
N ARG A 10 21.85 32.82 35.46
CA ARG A 10 22.89 33.56 36.20
C ARG A 10 24.19 33.57 35.39
N ARG A 11 24.74 34.77 35.24
CA ARG A 11 26.08 35.05 34.69
C ARG A 11 27.09 34.86 35.82
N SER A 12 28.18 34.14 35.56
CA SER A 12 29.34 34.08 36.48
C SER A 12 30.54 34.79 35.83
N PRO A 13 31.15 35.79 36.49
CA PRO A 13 32.47 36.32 36.18
C PRO A 13 33.52 35.59 37.03
N ASN A 14 34.64 35.18 36.42
CA ASN A 14 35.95 34.84 37.01
C ASN A 14 36.52 33.55 36.38
N GLY A 15 37.72 33.64 35.81
CA GLY A 15 38.36 32.57 35.05
C GLY A 15 39.29 31.65 35.86
N TRP A 16 39.75 30.62 35.13
CA TRP A 16 40.96 29.77 35.23
C TRP A 16 41.21 28.91 36.48
N ASN A 17 41.15 27.57 36.33
CA ASN A 17 42.37 26.75 36.16
C ASN A 17 42.10 25.26 35.88
N ALA A 18 43.12 24.62 35.30
CA ALA A 18 43.18 23.31 34.64
C ALA A 18 42.92 22.08 35.54
N MET A 19 42.55 20.93 34.93
CA MET A 19 43.39 19.71 34.85
C MET A 19 42.62 18.53 34.18
N ALA A 20 43.30 17.90 33.22
CA ALA A 20 43.16 16.53 32.69
C ALA A 20 41.82 15.77 32.80
N THR A 21 41.31 15.33 31.64
CA THR A 21 41.31 13.91 31.24
C THR A 21 40.80 13.80 29.80
N ARG A 22 41.60 13.20 28.90
CA ARG A 22 41.14 12.79 27.57
C ARG A 22 40.05 11.73 27.76
N ARG A 23 38.78 12.14 27.69
CA ARG A 23 37.68 11.22 27.45
C ARG A 23 37.55 11.02 25.95
N SER A 24 37.91 9.83 25.50
CA SER A 24 37.60 9.29 24.18
C SER A 24 36.10 9.43 23.93
N GLY A 25 35.73 10.26 22.95
CA GLY A 25 34.38 10.27 22.41
C GLY A 25 34.06 8.91 21.76
N PRO A 26 32.79 8.51 21.71
CA PRO A 26 32.40 7.27 21.04
C PRO A 26 32.82 7.34 19.56
N PRO A 27 33.21 6.21 18.94
CA PRO A 27 33.62 6.20 17.54
C PRO A 27 32.48 6.75 16.67
N GLY A 28 32.84 7.71 15.82
CA GLY A 28 31.94 8.37 14.88
C GLY A 28 31.14 7.33 14.12
N ARG A 29 29.82 7.51 14.12
CA ARG A 29 28.86 6.70 13.38
C ARG A 29 29.38 6.57 11.95
N ALA A 30 29.82 5.36 11.58
CA ALA A 30 30.26 5.05 10.22
C ALA A 30 29.17 5.54 9.27
N ARG A 31 29.55 6.36 8.28
CA ARG A 31 28.66 6.73 7.19
C ARG A 31 28.11 5.42 6.65
N ARG A 32 26.80 5.22 6.82
CA ARG A 32 26.07 4.19 6.10
C ARG A 32 26.37 4.50 4.63
N THR A 33 27.16 3.64 4.00
CA THR A 33 27.38 3.69 2.56
C THR A 33 26.00 3.76 1.94
N GLU A 34 25.74 4.84 1.22
CA GLU A 34 24.58 4.97 0.36
C GLU A 34 24.63 3.76 -0.57
N SER A 35 23.81 2.75 -0.26
CA SER A 35 23.52 1.69 -1.22
C SER A 35 22.75 2.38 -2.33
N ALA A 36 23.48 2.90 -3.32
CA ALA A 36 22.91 3.36 -4.56
C ALA A 36 22.03 2.22 -5.08
N PHE A 37 20.72 2.43 -5.07
CA PHE A 37 19.80 1.57 -5.79
C PHE A 37 20.27 1.61 -7.24
N ALA A 38 20.96 0.55 -7.68
CA ALA A 38 21.26 0.35 -9.08
C ALA A 38 19.90 0.15 -9.77
N MET A 39 19.32 1.24 -10.29
CA MET A 39 18.12 1.15 -11.09
C MET A 39 18.47 0.35 -12.34
N SER A 40 17.86 -0.82 -12.45
CA SER A 40 17.89 -1.61 -13.67
C SER A 40 17.35 -0.74 -14.80
N THR A 41 18.22 -0.38 -15.76
CA THR A 41 17.85 0.35 -16.98
C THR A 41 17.30 -0.60 -18.04
N ALA A 42 16.57 -1.65 -17.63
CA ALA A 42 15.85 -2.48 -18.58
C ALA A 42 14.83 -1.58 -19.30
N THR A 43 15.04 -1.37 -20.60
CA THR A 43 14.15 -0.53 -21.39
C THR A 43 12.80 -1.22 -21.52
N LEU A 44 11.72 -0.56 -21.12
CA LEU A 44 10.36 -1.09 -21.22
C LEU A 44 9.97 -1.29 -22.69
N ASN A 45 9.72 -2.54 -23.10
CA ASN A 45 9.20 -2.82 -24.44
C ASN A 45 7.68 -2.69 -24.48
N VAL A 46 7.20 -1.51 -24.84
CA VAL A 46 5.76 -1.19 -24.91
C VAL A 46 5.00 -2.06 -25.91
N THR A 47 5.64 -2.47 -27.02
CA THR A 47 5.02 -3.34 -28.02
C THR A 47 4.70 -4.72 -27.43
N THR A 48 5.64 -5.28 -26.67
CA THR A 48 5.43 -6.54 -25.94
C THR A 48 4.33 -6.40 -24.90
N VAL A 49 4.37 -5.33 -24.09
CA VAL A 49 3.33 -5.08 -23.08
C VAL A 49 1.96 -4.93 -23.73
N LYS A 50 1.83 -4.18 -24.83
CA LYS A 50 0.54 -4.00 -25.54
C LYS A 50 0.00 -5.32 -26.07
N ALA A 51 0.86 -6.22 -26.54
CA ALA A 51 0.46 -7.53 -27.06
C ALA A 51 -0.23 -8.40 -26.00
N ASP A 52 0.10 -8.20 -24.71
CA ASP A 52 -0.55 -8.92 -23.61
C ASP A 52 -2.01 -8.49 -23.39
N PHE A 53 -2.46 -7.33 -23.90
CA PHE A 53 -3.83 -6.84 -23.72
C PHE A 53 -4.67 -7.10 -24.98
N PRO A 54 -5.50 -8.17 -25.01
CA PRO A 54 -6.15 -8.61 -26.25
C PRO A 54 -7.11 -7.57 -26.82
N LEU A 55 -7.75 -6.78 -25.95
CA LEU A 55 -8.67 -5.73 -26.37
C LEU A 55 -7.97 -4.63 -27.18
N LEU A 56 -6.70 -4.33 -26.88
CA LEU A 56 -5.93 -3.29 -27.56
C LEU A 56 -5.48 -3.67 -28.98
N GLY A 57 -5.67 -4.93 -29.38
CA GLY A 57 -5.46 -5.41 -30.74
C GLY A 57 -6.71 -5.36 -31.63
N ARG A 58 -7.85 -4.87 -31.12
CA ARG A 58 -9.11 -4.81 -31.87
C ARG A 58 -9.29 -3.48 -32.62
N GLU A 59 -10.18 -3.51 -33.60
CA GLU A 59 -10.70 -2.33 -34.27
C GLU A 59 -12.09 -1.95 -33.74
N VAL A 60 -12.36 -0.65 -33.69
CA VAL A 60 -13.67 -0.06 -33.39
C VAL A 60 -13.97 0.92 -34.50
N ASN A 61 -15.13 0.78 -35.15
CA ASN A 61 -15.54 1.61 -36.29
C ASN A 61 -14.52 1.62 -37.44
N GLY A 62 -13.85 0.50 -37.71
CA GLY A 62 -12.85 0.36 -38.78
C GLY A 62 -11.50 1.01 -38.47
N HIS A 63 -11.24 1.39 -37.21
CA HIS A 63 -9.96 1.96 -36.79
C HIS A 63 -9.35 1.18 -35.62
N PRO A 64 -8.02 1.07 -35.52
CA PRO A 64 -7.36 0.52 -34.35
C PRO A 64 -7.78 1.25 -33.07
N ILE A 65 -8.08 0.50 -32.02
CA ILE A 65 -8.52 1.09 -30.76
C ILE A 65 -7.43 1.95 -30.10
N VAL A 66 -7.83 3.12 -29.63
CA VAL A 66 -7.02 4.02 -28.79
C VAL A 66 -7.80 4.26 -27.50
N TYR A 67 -7.49 3.49 -26.45
CA TYR A 67 -8.21 3.53 -25.18
C TYR A 67 -7.56 4.51 -24.21
N LEU A 68 -8.14 5.70 -24.07
CA LEU A 68 -7.65 6.80 -23.21
C LEU A 68 -8.54 7.05 -21.98
N ASP A 69 -9.14 5.98 -21.43
CA ASP A 69 -10.07 6.05 -20.30
C ASP A 69 -9.68 5.09 -19.15
N SER A 70 -8.38 4.79 -19.04
CA SER A 70 -7.85 3.86 -18.02
C SER A 70 -8.04 4.33 -16.58
N GLY A 71 -8.31 5.63 -16.37
CA GLY A 71 -8.63 6.19 -15.05
C GLY A 71 -10.01 5.76 -14.53
N ALA A 72 -10.95 5.45 -15.43
CA ALA A 72 -12.25 4.87 -15.06
C ALA A 72 -12.15 3.35 -14.88
N THR A 73 -11.54 2.64 -15.84
CA THR A 73 -11.21 1.21 -15.70
C THR A 73 -10.07 0.79 -16.64
N SER A 74 -9.15 -0.03 -16.15
CA SER A 74 -8.03 -0.53 -16.96
C SER A 74 -8.41 -1.77 -17.76
N GLN A 75 -7.78 -1.93 -18.94
CA GLN A 75 -7.85 -3.19 -19.69
C GLN A 75 -7.11 -4.31 -18.97
N LYS A 76 -7.48 -5.56 -19.24
CA LYS A 76 -6.91 -6.74 -18.55
C LYS A 76 -5.92 -7.44 -19.48
N PRO A 77 -4.71 -7.76 -18.99
CA PRO A 77 -3.77 -8.56 -19.76
C PRO A 77 -4.21 -10.02 -19.77
N ARG A 78 -3.73 -10.80 -20.75
CA ARG A 78 -4.08 -12.21 -20.97
C ARG A 78 -3.91 -13.05 -19.71
N GLN A 79 -2.82 -12.83 -18.98
CA GLN A 79 -2.46 -13.54 -17.76
C GLN A 79 -3.56 -13.42 -16.67
N VAL A 80 -4.24 -12.28 -16.58
CA VAL A 80 -5.35 -12.07 -15.63
C VAL A 80 -6.60 -12.82 -16.09
N LEU A 81 -6.87 -12.83 -17.40
CA LEU A 81 -8.00 -13.57 -17.97
C LEU A 81 -7.80 -15.09 -17.78
N ASP A 82 -6.63 -15.59 -18.15
CA ASP A 82 -6.29 -17.00 -18.05
C ASP A 82 -6.33 -17.49 -16.58
N ALA A 83 -5.93 -16.66 -15.62
CA ALA A 83 -6.03 -17.00 -14.19
C ALA A 83 -7.50 -17.12 -13.73
N LEU A 84 -8.38 -16.25 -14.24
CA LEU A 84 -9.81 -16.30 -13.94
C LEU A 84 -10.47 -17.53 -14.56
N ASP A 85 -10.19 -17.78 -15.84
CA ASP A 85 -10.70 -18.94 -16.57
C ASP A 85 -10.25 -20.23 -15.88
N ARG A 86 -8.95 -20.36 -15.58
CA ARG A 86 -8.40 -21.50 -14.85
C ARG A 86 -9.05 -21.70 -13.49
N TYR A 87 -9.30 -20.63 -12.73
CA TYR A 87 -9.99 -20.75 -11.45
C TYR A 87 -11.36 -21.38 -11.61
N TYR A 88 -12.15 -20.91 -12.58
CA TYR A 88 -13.51 -21.41 -12.82
C TYR A 88 -13.56 -22.81 -13.43
N GLU A 89 -12.59 -23.16 -14.28
CA GLU A 89 -12.52 -24.46 -14.93
C GLU A 89 -11.99 -25.56 -13.98
N GLU A 90 -11.02 -25.23 -13.12
CA GLU A 90 -10.28 -26.26 -12.35
C GLU A 90 -10.65 -26.32 -10.87
N ILE A 91 -10.86 -25.18 -10.20
CA ILE A 91 -10.84 -25.10 -8.74
C ILE A 91 -11.99 -24.31 -8.09
N ASN A 92 -13.01 -23.89 -8.84
CA ASN A 92 -14.10 -23.10 -8.27
C ASN A 92 -14.91 -23.88 -7.22
N ALA A 93 -14.84 -23.40 -5.98
CA ALA A 93 -15.59 -23.90 -4.85
C ALA A 93 -15.74 -22.81 -3.78
N ASN A 94 -16.68 -23.01 -2.84
CA ASN A 94 -16.77 -22.13 -1.68
C ASN A 94 -15.52 -22.25 -0.81
N ILE A 95 -14.82 -21.14 -0.63
CA ILE A 95 -13.64 -21.04 0.22
C ILE A 95 -14.01 -21.23 1.70
N HIS A 96 -13.05 -21.68 2.50
CA HIS A 96 -13.22 -22.03 3.93
C HIS A 96 -14.17 -23.21 4.21
N ARG A 97 -14.62 -23.92 3.16
CA ARG A 97 -15.30 -25.21 3.28
C ARG A 97 -14.35 -26.32 2.86
N GLY A 98 -13.26 -26.51 3.61
CA GLY A 98 -12.19 -27.50 3.35
C GLY A 98 -12.58 -28.97 3.47
N ALA A 99 -13.83 -29.32 3.13
CA ALA A 99 -14.36 -30.67 3.17
C ALA A 99 -13.88 -31.55 2.00
N TYR A 100 -13.34 -30.95 0.93
CA TYR A 100 -12.87 -31.66 -0.26
C TYR A 100 -11.77 -30.88 -0.99
N LEU A 101 -10.96 -31.59 -1.78
CA LEU A 101 -9.74 -31.11 -2.42
C LEU A 101 -9.91 -29.80 -3.21
N ILE A 102 -11.00 -29.66 -3.97
CA ILE A 102 -11.25 -28.47 -4.79
C ILE A 102 -11.45 -27.23 -3.90
N ALA A 103 -12.18 -27.36 -2.79
CA ALA A 103 -12.39 -26.25 -1.85
C ALA A 103 -11.11 -25.87 -1.08
N GLU A 104 -10.23 -26.83 -0.80
CA GLU A 104 -8.90 -26.55 -0.26
C GLU A 104 -8.07 -25.75 -1.26
N LYS A 105 -7.99 -26.18 -2.51
CA LYS A 105 -7.27 -25.46 -3.58
C LYS A 105 -7.82 -24.05 -3.80
N ALA A 106 -9.14 -23.87 -3.80
CA ALA A 106 -9.78 -22.56 -3.89
C ALA A 106 -9.37 -21.64 -2.74
N THR A 107 -9.36 -22.19 -1.51
CA THR A 107 -8.97 -21.45 -0.31
C THR A 107 -7.51 -21.04 -0.38
N THR A 108 -6.61 -21.95 -0.74
CA THR A 108 -5.18 -21.65 -0.92
C THR A 108 -4.97 -20.54 -1.96
N ALA A 109 -5.64 -20.61 -3.12
CA ALA A 109 -5.48 -19.59 -4.15
C ALA A 109 -5.90 -18.18 -3.69
N VAL A 110 -6.96 -18.08 -2.87
CA VAL A 110 -7.40 -16.81 -2.29
C VAL A 110 -6.43 -16.30 -1.23
N GLU A 111 -5.92 -17.16 -0.35
CA GLU A 111 -4.96 -16.76 0.68
C GLU A 111 -3.58 -16.41 0.11
N ASP A 112 -3.14 -17.11 -0.94
CA ASP A 112 -1.93 -16.74 -1.70
C ASP A 112 -2.10 -15.36 -2.35
N SER A 113 -3.29 -15.07 -2.89
CA SER A 113 -3.61 -13.74 -3.42
C SER A 113 -3.59 -12.67 -2.33
N ARG A 114 -4.03 -12.98 -1.11
CA ARG A 114 -3.99 -12.07 0.05
C ARG A 114 -2.54 -11.77 0.44
N ALA A 115 -1.69 -12.80 0.53
CA ALA A 115 -0.28 -12.64 0.85
C ALA A 115 0.47 -11.83 -0.24
N ALA A 116 0.18 -12.09 -1.51
CA ALA A 116 0.74 -11.31 -2.62
C ALA A 116 0.31 -9.83 -2.55
N LEU A 117 -0.96 -9.56 -2.24
CA LEU A 117 -1.46 -8.19 -2.10
C LEU A 117 -0.83 -7.47 -0.89
N ALA A 118 -0.63 -8.18 0.23
CA ALA A 118 0.07 -7.64 1.38
C ALA A 118 1.49 -7.18 1.02
N GLY A 119 2.24 -8.01 0.28
CA GLY A 119 3.55 -7.65 -0.24
C GLY A 119 3.52 -6.47 -1.22
N PHE A 120 2.49 -6.41 -2.08
CA PHE A 120 2.34 -5.32 -3.06
C PHE A 120 2.10 -3.95 -2.41
N VAL A 121 1.26 -3.88 -1.36
CA VAL A 121 0.96 -2.62 -0.66
C VAL A 121 1.90 -2.33 0.51
N GLY A 122 2.78 -3.26 0.87
CA GLY A 122 3.72 -3.12 1.98
C GLY A 122 3.08 -3.31 3.37
N ALA A 123 2.03 -4.11 3.47
CA ALA A 123 1.44 -4.50 4.76
C ALA A 123 2.40 -5.41 5.55
N SER A 124 2.31 -5.38 6.87
CA SER A 124 3.18 -6.17 7.75
C SER A 124 2.76 -7.64 7.83
N ALA A 125 1.48 -7.91 7.59
CA ALA A 125 0.89 -9.24 7.61
C ALA A 125 -0.26 -9.37 6.61
N ALA A 126 -0.57 -10.60 6.18
CA ALA A 126 -1.66 -10.84 5.22
C ALA A 126 -3.04 -10.56 5.84
N GLU A 127 -3.16 -10.73 7.15
CA GLU A 127 -4.37 -10.52 7.94
C GLU A 127 -4.81 -9.05 7.98
N GLU A 128 -3.92 -8.11 7.65
CA GLU A 128 -4.25 -6.68 7.48
C GLU A 128 -4.99 -6.40 6.17
N ILE A 129 -5.08 -7.38 5.27
CA ILE A 129 -5.74 -7.26 3.97
C ILE A 129 -7.16 -7.80 4.04
N VAL A 130 -8.14 -6.90 3.90
CA VAL A 130 -9.57 -7.25 3.79
C VAL A 130 -10.02 -7.11 2.34
N PHE A 131 -10.50 -8.20 1.75
CA PHE A 131 -11.13 -8.15 0.43
C PHE A 131 -12.53 -7.55 0.53
N THR A 132 -12.80 -6.58 -0.33
CA THR A 132 -14.12 -5.96 -0.51
C THR A 132 -14.44 -5.90 -2.00
N LYS A 133 -15.66 -5.53 -2.35
CA LYS A 133 -16.08 -5.40 -3.74
C LYS A 133 -15.28 -4.35 -4.52
N ASN A 134 -14.97 -3.22 -3.89
CA ASN A 134 -14.25 -2.09 -4.50
C ASN A 134 -13.75 -1.09 -3.43
N ALA A 135 -13.06 -0.04 -3.88
CA ALA A 135 -12.55 1.01 -2.99
C ALA A 135 -13.66 1.74 -2.21
N THR A 136 -14.81 2.02 -2.86
CA THR A 136 -15.97 2.66 -2.20
C THR A 136 -16.47 1.84 -1.02
N GLU A 137 -16.61 0.52 -1.19
CA GLU A 137 -17.04 -0.38 -0.11
C GLU A 137 -15.98 -0.46 1.00
N SER A 138 -14.69 -0.42 0.65
CA SER A 138 -13.60 -0.39 1.63
C SER A 138 -13.68 0.84 2.55
N ILE A 139 -13.92 2.03 1.98
CA ILE A 139 -14.06 3.27 2.75
C ILE A 139 -15.31 3.20 3.65
N ASN A 140 -16.43 2.73 3.10
CA ASN A 140 -17.66 2.57 3.86
C ASN A 140 -17.52 1.56 5.01
N LEU A 141 -16.76 0.48 4.81
CA LEU A 141 -16.46 -0.47 5.87
C LEU A 141 -15.78 0.22 7.06
N VAL A 142 -14.78 1.07 6.81
CA VAL A 142 -14.11 1.86 7.86
C VAL A 142 -15.07 2.85 8.52
N ALA A 143 -15.81 3.63 7.72
CA ALA A 143 -16.76 4.63 8.23
C ALA A 143 -17.83 3.99 9.15
N HIS A 144 -18.35 2.82 8.77
CA HIS A 144 -19.39 2.14 9.52
C HIS A 144 -18.88 1.32 10.71
N SER A 145 -17.71 0.71 10.63
CA SER A 145 -17.17 -0.13 11.72
C SER A 145 -16.39 0.68 12.75
N TRP A 146 -15.40 1.45 12.27
CA TRP A 146 -14.54 2.26 13.12
C TRP A 146 -15.19 3.62 13.42
N GLY A 147 -15.65 4.33 12.38
CA GLY A 147 -16.17 5.70 12.53
C GLY A 147 -17.32 5.80 13.53
N ARG A 148 -18.31 4.93 13.40
CA ARG A 148 -19.48 4.89 14.33
C ARG A 148 -19.13 4.61 15.79
N THR A 149 -18.00 3.97 16.05
CA THR A 149 -17.58 3.59 17.40
C THR A 149 -16.62 4.62 18.02
N ASN A 150 -15.88 5.35 17.19
CA ASN A 150 -14.76 6.20 17.63
C ASN A 150 -15.00 7.70 17.45
N LEU A 151 -16.00 8.11 16.68
CA LEU A 151 -16.33 9.52 16.47
C LEU A 151 -17.56 9.92 17.29
N SER A 152 -17.47 11.10 17.89
CA SER A 152 -18.52 11.71 18.69
C SER A 152 -18.87 13.10 18.17
N GLU A 153 -19.94 13.68 18.70
CA GLU A 153 -20.30 15.06 18.41
C GLU A 153 -19.14 16.01 18.76
N GLY A 154 -18.77 16.86 17.79
CA GLY A 154 -17.66 17.80 17.93
C GLY A 154 -16.33 17.32 17.35
N ASP A 155 -16.19 16.04 17.03
CA ASP A 155 -15.00 15.53 16.33
C ASP A 155 -14.96 16.00 14.86
N VAL A 156 -13.75 16.10 14.32
CA VAL A 156 -13.50 16.60 12.96
C VAL A 156 -12.82 15.52 12.12
N ILE A 157 -13.40 15.25 10.95
CA ILE A 157 -12.75 14.46 9.88
C ILE A 157 -12.12 15.45 8.90
N LEU A 158 -10.80 15.32 8.68
CA LEU A 158 -10.06 16.16 7.75
C LEU A 158 -9.95 15.47 6.38
N LEU A 159 -10.34 16.17 5.33
CA LEU A 159 -10.28 15.73 3.93
C LEU A 159 -9.56 16.77 3.06
N THR A 160 -9.21 16.40 1.83
CA THR A 160 -8.70 17.35 0.83
C THR A 160 -9.81 17.85 -0.09
N THR A 161 -9.53 18.84 -0.94
CA THR A 161 -10.47 19.30 -1.97
C THR A 161 -10.46 18.44 -3.23
N LEU A 162 -9.54 17.47 -3.33
CA LEU A 162 -9.33 16.63 -4.51
C LEU A 162 -9.98 15.24 -4.35
N GLU A 163 -10.72 15.01 -3.26
CA GLU A 163 -11.31 13.71 -2.98
C GLU A 163 -12.30 13.28 -4.08
N HIS A 164 -12.22 12.01 -4.45
CA HIS A 164 -13.30 11.38 -5.18
C HIS A 164 -14.53 11.26 -4.26
N HIS A 165 -15.74 11.31 -4.81
CA HIS A 165 -17.00 11.18 -4.05
C HIS A 165 -17.12 9.89 -3.22
N ALA A 166 -16.26 8.91 -3.44
CA ALA A 166 -16.25 7.69 -2.64
C ALA A 166 -15.63 7.89 -1.25
N ASN A 167 -14.86 8.98 -1.07
CA ASN A 167 -14.14 9.35 0.14
C ASN A 167 -14.72 10.62 0.80
N ILE A 168 -15.99 10.93 0.52
CA ILE A 168 -16.78 12.02 1.09
C ILE A 168 -18.11 11.43 1.56
#